data_AF-A0A1B9XWF4-F1
#
_entry.id   AF-A0A1B9XWF4-F1
#
_cell.length_a   1.000
_cell.length_b   1.000
_cell.length_c   1.000
_cell.angle_alpha   90.00
_cell.angle_beta   90.00
_cell.angle_gamma   90.00
#
_symmetry.space_group_name_H-M   'P 1'
#
loop_
_entity.id
_entity.type
_entity.pdbx_description
1 polymer ?
#
loop_
_entity_poly.entity_id
_entity_poly.type
_entity_poly.pdbx_seq_one_letter_code
_entity_poly.pdbx_strand_id
1 'polypeptide(L)'
;MIEQNLISDLKELFEIGFIKESFYSFIPTENAYSELLVINNKDEFFALSNGNVFVILLLQTDLKIIEKIKDKLNFIFNREKHIVSFEKTEFENEFEKITYINIDNLIEHSIKNGTCENNVFNLKLKSIFSGKTYAQHRI
;
A
#
# COMPACT_ATOMS: atom_id res chain seq x y z
N MET A 1 10.31 -10.70 10.53
CA MET A 1 9.60 -11.48 9.49
C MET A 1 8.19 -10.96 9.45
N ILE A 2 7.74 -10.49 8.29
CA ILE A 2 6.30 -10.34 8.05
C ILE A 2 5.68 -11.73 8.18
N GLU A 3 4.59 -11.87 8.93
CA GLU A 3 3.84 -13.14 8.92
C GLU A 3 3.46 -13.45 7.47
N GLN A 4 3.80 -14.63 6.95
CA GLN A 4 3.51 -14.99 5.55
C GLN A 4 2.02 -14.78 5.20
N ASN A 5 1.14 -14.87 6.19
CA ASN A 5 -0.28 -14.57 6.08
C ASN A 5 -0.54 -13.10 5.68
N LEU A 6 0.21 -12.13 6.20
CA LEU A 6 0.02 -10.70 5.92
C LEU A 6 0.19 -10.36 4.43
N ILE A 7 1.23 -10.89 3.79
CA ILE A 7 1.51 -10.60 2.37
C ILE A 7 0.47 -11.28 1.47
N SER A 8 0.12 -12.53 1.79
CA SER A 8 -0.94 -13.24 1.08
C SER A 8 -2.29 -12.54 1.22
N ASP A 9 -2.62 -12.09 2.43
CA ASP A 9 -3.89 -11.41 2.72
C ASP A 9 -3.97 -10.03 2.06
N LEU A 10 -2.87 -9.25 2.07
CA LEU A 10 -2.80 -7.98 1.34
C LEU A 10 -2.91 -8.20 -0.16
N LYS A 11 -2.29 -9.26 -0.69
CA LYS A 11 -2.45 -9.62 -2.10
C LYS A 11 -3.91 -9.87 -2.45
N GLU A 12 -4.58 -10.74 -1.70
CA GLU A 12 -6.01 -11.03 -1.91
C GLU A 12 -6.88 -9.78 -1.84
N LEU A 13 -6.64 -8.91 -0.86
CA LEU A 13 -7.37 -7.64 -0.71
C LEU A 13 -7.16 -6.74 -1.92
N PHE A 14 -5.91 -6.57 -2.34
CA PHE A 14 -5.59 -5.73 -3.48
C PHE A 14 -5.95 -6.36 -4.82
N GLU A 15 -6.41 -7.62 -4.90
CA GLU A 15 -7.04 -8.14 -6.14
C GLU A 15 -8.47 -7.60 -6.34
N ILE A 16 -9.06 -6.98 -5.32
CA ILE A 16 -10.43 -6.49 -5.36
C ILE A 16 -10.48 -5.08 -5.98
N GLY A 17 -11.19 -4.94 -7.10
CA GLY A 17 -11.21 -3.71 -7.91
C GLY A 17 -11.54 -2.43 -7.13
N PHE A 18 -12.61 -2.40 -6.33
CA PHE A 18 -12.98 -1.19 -5.58
C PHE A 18 -11.95 -0.83 -4.49
N ILE A 19 -11.19 -1.80 -3.97
CA ILE A 19 -10.11 -1.54 -2.99
C ILE A 19 -8.93 -0.91 -3.73
N LYS A 20 -8.56 -1.42 -4.91
CA LYS A 20 -7.53 -0.80 -5.76
C LYS A 20 -7.90 0.64 -6.11
N GLU A 21 -9.16 0.87 -6.48
CA GLU A 21 -9.67 2.20 -6.83
C GLU A 21 -9.65 3.14 -5.61
N SER A 22 -10.14 2.67 -4.46
CA SER A 22 -10.13 3.42 -3.21
C SER A 22 -8.72 3.69 -2.71
N PHE A 23 -7.77 2.81 -2.98
CA PHE A 23 -6.36 3.03 -2.67
C PHE A 23 -5.74 4.06 -3.61
N TYR A 24 -6.05 3.97 -4.91
CA TYR A 24 -5.53 4.85 -5.94
C TYR A 24 -5.93 6.31 -5.72
N SER A 25 -7.12 6.57 -5.15
CA SER A 25 -7.59 7.93 -4.87
C SER A 25 -6.73 8.69 -3.84
N PHE A 26 -5.90 8.01 -3.06
CA PHE A 26 -4.95 8.64 -2.13
C PHE A 26 -3.58 8.91 -2.76
N ILE A 27 -3.34 8.43 -3.98
CA ILE A 27 -2.07 8.62 -4.66
C ILE A 27 -2.06 10.01 -5.29
N PRO A 28 -1.03 10.84 -5.04
CA PRO A 28 -0.92 12.17 -5.61
C PRO A 28 -0.49 12.09 -7.09
N THR A 29 -1.40 11.67 -7.96
CA THR A 29 -1.22 11.55 -9.41
C THR A 29 -2.37 12.24 -10.15
N GLU A 30 -2.09 12.82 -11.31
CA GLU A 30 -3.10 13.43 -12.19
C GLU A 30 -3.70 12.41 -13.16
N ASN A 31 -3.11 11.20 -13.24
CA ASN A 31 -3.59 10.15 -14.11
C ASN A 31 -4.89 9.55 -13.56
N ALA A 32 -5.92 9.43 -14.39
CA ALA A 32 -7.15 8.73 -14.04
C ALA A 32 -6.87 7.26 -13.66
N TYR A 33 -7.72 6.71 -12.79
CA TYR A 33 -7.62 5.31 -12.40
C TYR A 33 -7.69 4.40 -13.64
N SER A 34 -6.79 3.43 -13.68
CA SER A 34 -6.86 2.27 -14.56
C SER A 34 -6.37 1.06 -13.79
N GLU A 35 -6.90 -0.11 -14.17
CA GLU A 35 -6.73 -1.37 -13.43
C GLU A 35 -5.26 -1.60 -13.05
N LEU A 36 -5.01 -1.65 -11.73
CA LEU A 36 -3.68 -1.91 -11.18
C LEU A 36 -3.41 -3.41 -11.15
N LEU A 37 -2.28 -3.81 -11.72
CA LEU A 37 -1.74 -5.15 -11.55
C LEU A 37 -1.02 -5.24 -10.21
N VAL A 38 -1.39 -6.25 -9.45
CA VAL A 38 -0.77 -6.64 -8.20
C VAL A 38 0.48 -7.48 -8.50
N ILE A 39 1.64 -7.03 -8.03
CA ILE A 39 2.93 -7.68 -8.25
C ILE A 39 3.54 -8.02 -6.88
N ASN A 40 3.62 -9.31 -6.58
CA ASN A 40 4.37 -9.81 -5.42
C ASN A 40 5.86 -9.99 -5.82
N ASN A 41 6.76 -9.24 -5.16
CA ASN A 41 8.20 -9.35 -5.37
C ASN A 41 8.80 -10.32 -4.34
N LYS A 42 8.46 -11.61 -4.46
CA LYS A 42 9.00 -12.72 -3.64
C LYS A 42 8.81 -12.53 -2.12
N ASP A 43 7.65 -12.02 -1.72
CA ASP A 43 7.31 -11.76 -0.33
C ASP A 43 8.22 -10.73 0.37
N GLU A 44 8.97 -9.93 -0.41
CA GLU A 44 9.84 -8.88 0.13
C GLU A 44 9.13 -7.53 0.15
N PHE A 45 8.43 -7.19 -0.94
CA PHE A 45 7.58 -6.01 -1.05
C PHE A 45 6.50 -6.19 -2.11
N PHE A 46 5.46 -5.38 -1.98
CA PHE A 46 4.29 -5.43 -2.85
C PHE A 46 4.27 -4.21 -3.76
N ALA A 47 3.96 -4.42 -5.03
CA ALA A 47 3.79 -3.32 -5.97
C ALA A 47 2.44 -3.37 -6.69
N LEU A 48 1.88 -2.21 -6.95
CA LEU A 48 0.68 -1.99 -7.74
C LEU A 48 1.08 -1.15 -8.94
N SER A 49 0.81 -1.64 -10.16
CA SER A 49 1.25 -0.92 -11.35
C SER A 49 0.30 -1.08 -12.53
N ASN A 50 0.17 -0.01 -13.30
CA ASN A 50 -0.50 0.02 -14.60
C ASN A 50 0.43 0.68 -15.63
N GLY A 51 -0.12 1.16 -16.76
CA GLY A 51 0.64 1.85 -17.80
C GLY A 51 1.29 3.17 -17.35
N ASN A 52 0.71 3.85 -16.36
CA ASN A 52 1.04 5.22 -15.98
C ASN A 52 1.78 5.31 -14.65
N VAL A 53 1.42 4.48 -13.67
CA VAL A 53 1.98 4.52 -12.32
C VAL A 53 2.62 3.21 -11.90
N PHE A 54 3.61 3.31 -11.03
CA PHE A 54 4.26 2.21 -10.34
C PHE A 54 4.34 2.56 -8.84
N VAL A 55 3.56 1.84 -8.04
CA VAL A 55 3.36 2.10 -6.62
C VAL A 55 3.97 0.95 -5.84
N ILE A 56 4.81 1.24 -4.86
CA ILE A 56 5.37 0.23 -3.94
C ILE A 56 4.74 0.44 -2.57
N LEU A 57 4.19 -0.61 -1.99
CA LEU A 57 3.75 -0.64 -0.60
C LEU A 57 4.93 -0.99 0.30
N LEU A 58 5.35 -0.04 1.11
CA LEU A 58 6.40 -0.19 2.10
C LEU A 58 5.80 -0.78 3.39
N LEU A 59 5.85 -2.11 3.51
CA LEU A 59 5.34 -2.88 4.65
C LEU A 59 6.40 -3.16 5.72
N GLN A 60 7.66 -3.25 5.31
CA GLN A 60 8.80 -3.47 6.20
C GLN A 60 9.92 -2.49 5.86
N THR A 61 10.49 -1.92 6.91
CA THR A 61 11.53 -0.90 6.87
C THR A 61 12.85 -1.53 7.31
N ASP A 62 13.41 -2.40 6.48
CA ASP A 62 14.75 -2.98 6.66
C ASP A 62 15.67 -2.41 5.57
N LEU A 63 16.89 -2.02 5.93
CA LEU A 63 17.87 -1.44 5.01
C LEU A 63 18.04 -2.25 3.72
N LYS A 64 18.08 -3.59 3.81
CA LYS A 64 18.21 -4.47 2.64
C LYS A 64 17.00 -4.40 1.72
N ILE A 65 15.80 -4.24 2.29
CA ILE A 65 14.55 -4.10 1.52
C ILE A 65 14.53 -2.72 0.85
N ILE A 66 14.94 -1.68 1.56
CA ILE A 66 15.01 -0.31 1.03
C ILE A 66 15.97 -0.23 -0.16
N GLU A 67 17.16 -0.83 -0.06
CA GLU A 67 18.13 -0.88 -1.18
C GLU A 67 17.55 -1.60 -2.40
N LYS A 68 16.89 -2.75 -2.21
CA LYS A 68 16.23 -3.47 -3.30
C LYS A 68 15.10 -2.67 -3.96
N ILE A 69 14.32 -1.94 -3.16
CA ILE A 69 13.26 -1.06 -3.65
C ILE A 69 13.89 0.02 -4.54
N LYS A 70 14.95 0.68 -4.08
CA LYS A 70 15.66 1.71 -4.86
C LYS A 70 16.21 1.16 -6.17
N ASP A 71 16.89 0.02 -6.13
CA ASP A 71 17.39 -0.65 -7.31
C ASP A 71 16.24 -0.92 -8.30
N LYS A 72 15.12 -1.44 -7.82
CA LYS A 72 13.95 -1.72 -8.65
C LYS A 72 13.39 -0.45 -9.30
N LEU A 73 13.29 0.64 -8.54
CA LEU A 73 12.80 1.94 -9.03
C LEU A 73 13.71 2.52 -10.12
N ASN A 74 15.02 2.28 -10.07
CA ASN A 74 15.96 2.74 -11.09
C ASN A 74 15.70 2.11 -12.47
N PHE A 75 15.08 0.94 -12.54
CA PHE A 75 14.76 0.27 -13.82
C PHE A 75 13.39 0.65 -14.40
N ILE A 76 12.61 1.48 -13.71
CA ILE A 76 11.30 1.97 -14.18
C ILE A 76 11.49 3.38 -14.73
N PHE A 77 11.21 3.63 -16.01
CA PHE A 77 11.45 4.93 -16.63
C PHE A 77 10.20 5.63 -17.15
N ASN A 78 9.16 4.88 -17.51
CA ASN A 78 7.97 5.40 -18.20
C ASN A 78 6.72 5.47 -17.31
N ARG A 79 6.90 5.49 -15.99
CA ARG A 79 5.80 5.50 -15.02
C ARG A 79 6.11 6.43 -13.87
N GLU A 80 5.09 7.10 -13.36
CA GLU A 80 5.17 7.84 -12.11
C GLU A 80 5.40 6.86 -10.96
N LYS A 81 6.43 7.13 -10.16
CA LYS A 81 6.87 6.25 -9.08
C LYS A 81 6.34 6.78 -7.77
N HIS A 82 5.66 5.92 -7.01
CA HIS A 82 5.15 6.25 -5.70
C HIS A 82 5.59 5.21 -4.69
N ILE A 83 6.10 5.66 -3.54
CA ILE A 83 6.19 4.84 -2.35
C ILE A 83 4.98 5.15 -1.50
N VAL A 84 4.27 4.12 -1.04
CA VAL A 84 3.16 4.26 -0.11
C VAL A 84 3.49 3.50 1.15
N SER A 85 3.29 4.14 2.30
CA SER A 85 3.38 3.47 3.60
C SER A 85 2.13 3.75 4.42
N PHE A 86 1.78 2.80 5.28
CA PHE A 86 0.67 2.95 6.21
C PHE A 86 1.09 3.59 7.54
N GLU A 87 2.39 3.73 7.77
CA GLU A 87 2.98 4.30 8.98
C GLU A 87 4.13 5.23 8.59
N LYS A 88 4.46 6.19 9.47
CA LYS A 88 5.68 6.97 9.29
C LYS A 88 6.89 6.06 9.42
N THR A 89 7.91 6.30 8.60
CA THR A 89 9.11 5.47 8.52
C THR A 89 10.34 6.33 8.72
N GLU A 90 11.42 5.80 9.28
CA GLU A 90 12.69 6.53 9.33
C GLU A 90 13.34 6.72 7.94
N PHE A 91 12.85 5.98 6.94
CA PHE A 91 13.34 6.00 5.57
C PHE A 91 12.59 7.00 4.66
N GLU A 92 11.85 7.97 5.21
CA GLU A 92 11.11 8.95 4.37
C GLU A 92 12.07 9.68 3.42
N ASN A 93 13.26 10.05 3.93
CA ASN A 93 14.27 10.81 3.20
C ASN A 93 14.99 9.99 2.12
N GLU A 94 14.80 8.67 2.08
CA GLU A 94 15.41 7.79 1.09
C GLU A 94 14.64 7.77 -0.25
N PHE A 95 13.43 8.35 -0.27
CA PHE A 95 12.54 8.36 -1.43
C PHE A 95 12.07 9.78 -1.75
N GLU A 96 12.05 10.12 -3.03
CA GLU A 96 11.62 11.44 -3.50
C GLU A 96 10.12 11.71 -3.24
N LYS A 97 9.29 10.67 -3.34
CA LYS A 97 7.85 10.73 -3.12
C LYS A 97 7.39 9.54 -2.26
N ILE A 98 7.12 9.82 -0.99
CA ILE A 98 6.45 8.89 -0.08
C ILE A 98 5.08 9.44 0.32
N THR A 99 4.05 8.62 0.18
CA THR A 99 2.66 8.94 0.51
C THR A 99 2.25 8.12 1.71
N TYR A 100 1.77 8.79 2.75
CA TYR A 100 1.23 8.13 3.94
C TYR A 100 -0.27 7.99 3.80
N ILE A 101 -0.75 6.74 3.87
CA ILE A 101 -2.17 6.44 3.88
C ILE A 101 -2.54 5.93 5.26
N ASN A 102 -3.37 6.68 5.98
CA ASN A 102 -3.99 6.14 7.17
C ASN A 102 -5.01 5.06 6.76
N ILE A 103 -4.90 3.88 7.35
CA ILE A 103 -5.71 2.72 7.03
C ILE A 103 -7.18 2.95 7.38
N ASP A 104 -7.47 3.66 8.47
CA ASP A 104 -8.85 4.00 8.84
C ASP A 104 -9.49 4.88 7.76
N ASN A 105 -8.75 5.85 7.22
CA ASN A 105 -9.22 6.68 6.12
C ASN A 105 -9.46 5.86 4.84
N LEU A 106 -8.60 4.89 4.55
CA LEU A 106 -8.76 3.99 3.40
C LEU A 106 -10.02 3.14 3.56
N ILE A 107 -10.28 2.62 4.76
CA ILE A 107 -11.47 1.84 5.10
C ILE A 107 -12.73 2.72 4.99
N GLU A 108 -12.71 3.94 5.55
CA GLU A 108 -13.85 4.86 5.44
C GLU A 108 -14.17 5.20 3.98
N HIS A 109 -13.14 5.40 3.16
CA HIS A 109 -13.31 5.69 1.74
C HIS A 109 -13.88 4.49 0.97
N SER A 110 -13.40 3.27 1.24
CA SER A 110 -13.92 2.05 0.60
C SER A 110 -15.38 1.75 1.01
N ILE A 111 -15.77 2.09 2.23
CA ILE A 111 -17.16 2.01 2.71
C ILE A 111 -18.04 2.98 1.92
N LYS A 112 -17.65 4.26 1.86
CA LYS A 112 -18.40 5.30 1.14
C LYS A 112 -18.60 4.99 -0.35
N ASN A 113 -17.64 4.32 -0.98
CA ASN A 113 -17.68 3.97 -2.40
C ASN A 113 -18.35 2.61 -2.70
N GLY A 114 -19.11 2.05 -1.75
CA GLY A 114 -20.05 0.96 -2.05
C GLY A 114 -19.86 -0.32 -1.25
N THR A 115 -19.17 -0.29 -0.10
CA THR A 115 -19.12 -1.45 0.80
C THR A 115 -19.83 -1.23 2.12
N CYS A 116 -20.44 -2.30 2.65
CA CYS A 116 -20.98 -2.30 4.00
C CYS A 116 -19.84 -2.28 5.03
N GLU A 117 -19.99 -1.55 6.14
CA GLU A 117 -19.03 -1.49 7.25
C GLU A 117 -18.62 -2.88 7.77
N ASN A 118 -19.55 -3.84 7.73
CA ASN A 118 -19.38 -5.21 8.20
C ASN A 118 -19.06 -6.21 7.07
N ASN A 119 -18.57 -5.75 5.92
CA ASN A 119 -18.10 -6.65 4.88
C ASN A 119 -16.83 -7.38 5.36
N VAL A 120 -16.74 -8.69 5.07
CA VAL A 120 -15.58 -9.56 5.31
C VAL A 120 -14.26 -8.90 4.90
N PHE A 121 -14.24 -8.11 3.83
CA PHE A 121 -13.04 -7.39 3.38
C PHE A 121 -12.61 -6.28 4.35
N ASN A 122 -13.56 -5.48 4.86
CA ASN A 122 -13.28 -4.44 5.85
C ASN A 122 -12.87 -5.06 7.20
N LEU A 123 -13.49 -6.19 7.56
CA LEU A 123 -13.10 -6.97 8.73
C LEU A 123 -11.70 -7.58 8.58
N LYS A 124 -11.30 -8.00 7.37
CA LYS A 124 -9.98 -8.55 7.07
C LYS A 124 -8.90 -7.46 7.07
N LEU A 125 -9.18 -6.28 6.49
CA LEU A 125 -8.33 -5.08 6.65
C LEU A 125 -8.15 -4.74 8.14
N LYS A 126 -9.25 -4.60 8.89
CA LYS A 126 -9.17 -4.37 10.33
C LYS A 126 -8.39 -5.47 11.05
N SER A 127 -8.60 -6.74 10.72
CA SER A 127 -7.90 -7.88 11.33
C SER A 127 -6.39 -7.83 11.10
N ILE A 128 -5.96 -7.61 9.85
CA ILE A 128 -4.55 -7.48 9.45
C ILE A 128 -3.84 -6.40 10.27
N PHE A 129 -4.51 -5.29 10.54
CA PHE A 129 -3.92 -4.14 11.21
C PHE A 129 -4.27 -4.05 12.72
N SER A 130 -5.25 -4.79 13.22
CA SER A 130 -5.66 -4.79 14.64
C SER A 130 -4.64 -5.42 15.60
N GLY A 131 -3.71 -6.22 15.08
CA GLY A 131 -2.70 -6.94 15.87
C GLY A 131 -1.49 -6.11 16.31
N LYS A 132 -1.31 -4.89 15.80
CA LYS A 132 -0.29 -3.97 16.30
C LYS A 132 -0.99 -2.94 17.18
N THR A 133 -0.62 -2.86 18.45
CA THR A 133 -1.02 -1.77 19.35
C THR A 133 -0.60 -0.43 18.75
N TYR A 134 -1.47 0.19 17.98
CA TYR A 134 -1.48 1.61 17.64
C TYR A 134 -1.87 2.41 18.90
N ALA A 135 -1.07 2.26 19.95
CA ALA A 135 -1.13 3.11 21.11
C ALA A 135 -0.50 4.44 20.73
N GLN A 136 -1.37 5.43 20.51
CA GLN A 136 -1.18 6.83 20.89
C GLN A 136 0.22 7.17 21.41
N HIS A 137 0.93 8.05 20.71
CA HIS A 137 1.62 9.14 21.39
C HIS A 137 1.10 10.45 20.78
N ARG A 138 -0.03 10.91 21.34
CA ARG A 138 -0.33 12.34 21.39
C ARG A 138 0.68 12.96 22.35
N ILE A 139 1.42 13.97 21.90
CA ILE A 139 1.92 15.04 22.77
C ILE A 139 0.81 16.08 22.87
#